data_AF-A0A833G3W9-F1
#
_entry.id   AF-A0A833G3W9-F1
#
_cell.length_a   1.000
_cell.length_b   1.000
_cell.length_c   1.000
_cell.angle_alpha   90.00
_cell.angle_beta   90.00
_cell.angle_gamma   90.00
#
_symmetry.space_group_name_H-M   'P 1'
#
loop_
_entity.id
_entity.type
_entity.pdbx_description
1 polymer ?
#
loop_
_entity_poly.entity_id
_entity_poly.type
_entity_poly.pdbx_seq_one_letter_code
_entity_poly.pdbx_strand_id
1 'polypeptide(L)'
;MSLAHAIAARLLAATCIAVALPARAVSQSPAPAALPFRSVQPELFATPNSFSNAWGDFDDDGDLDLWFTTVYGVASFGRPNHAVLFRNDGGFTFADATASAGLAGQPPTYQAAWADFDRDGDLDLATAGKLFENQG
;
A
#
# COMPACT_ATOMS: atom_id res chain seq x y z
N MET A 1 -11.22 75.77 10.18
CA MET A 1 -10.54 75.02 9.11
C MET A 1 -9.08 75.42 9.13
N SER A 2 -8.19 74.54 9.57
CA SER A 2 -6.75 74.76 9.51
C SER A 2 -6.13 73.46 9.02
N LEU A 3 -5.39 73.50 7.92
CA LEU A 3 -3.98 73.15 7.97
C LEU A 3 -3.28 73.51 6.66
N ALA A 4 -2.01 73.86 6.84
CA ALA A 4 -1.05 74.34 5.89
C ALA A 4 -0.22 73.20 5.26
N HIS A 5 0.18 73.43 4.01
CA HIS A 5 1.50 73.21 3.39
C HIS A 5 2.24 71.85 3.45
N ALA A 6 2.47 71.34 2.23
CA ALA A 6 3.71 70.77 1.63
C ALA A 6 4.31 69.47 2.25
N ILE A 7 4.83 68.51 1.48
CA ILE A 7 6.11 68.58 0.73
C ILE A 7 6.16 67.46 -0.33
N ALA A 8 6.84 67.77 -1.44
CA ALA A 8 7.01 66.97 -2.65
C ALA A 8 7.96 65.77 -2.51
N ALA A 9 7.78 64.76 -3.37
CA ALA A 9 8.84 63.84 -3.76
C ALA A 9 8.69 63.46 -5.25
N ARG A 10 9.59 63.97 -6.08
CA ARG A 10 9.85 63.49 -7.44
C ARG A 10 10.66 62.20 -7.34
N LEU A 11 10.13 61.08 -7.83
CA LEU A 11 10.93 59.86 -8.05
C LEU A 11 11.35 59.78 -9.51
N LEU A 12 12.66 59.61 -9.74
CA LEU A 12 13.25 59.28 -11.04
C LEU A 12 12.76 57.89 -11.50
N ALA A 13 12.33 57.78 -12.75
CA ALA A 13 12.08 56.49 -13.38
C ALA A 13 13.42 55.87 -13.82
N ALA A 14 13.78 54.72 -13.24
CA ALA A 14 14.85 53.87 -13.76
C ALA A 14 14.23 52.88 -14.76
N THR A 15 14.62 52.97 -16.03
CA THR A 15 14.17 52.04 -17.07
C THR A 15 14.95 50.73 -16.96
N CYS A 16 14.30 49.66 -16.51
CA CYS A 16 14.86 48.31 -16.59
C CYS A 16 14.71 47.77 -18.02
N ILE A 17 15.82 47.46 -18.69
CA ILE A 17 15.79 46.67 -19.94
C ILE A 17 15.80 45.19 -19.54
N ALA A 18 14.66 44.52 -19.67
CA ALA A 18 14.59 43.07 -19.51
C ALA A 18 15.09 42.39 -20.79
N VAL A 19 16.19 41.64 -20.71
CA VAL A 19 16.61 40.74 -21.79
C VAL A 19 15.84 39.44 -21.65
N ALA A 20 14.87 39.19 -22.54
CA ALA A 20 14.16 37.92 -22.61
C ALA A 20 15.04 36.89 -23.34
N LEU A 21 15.56 35.90 -22.62
CA LEU A 21 16.14 34.71 -23.25
C LEU A 21 15.00 33.78 -23.69
N PRO A 22 15.07 33.15 -24.89
CA PRO A 22 14.06 32.18 -25.28
C PRO A 22 14.13 30.96 -24.35
N ALA A 23 13.01 30.64 -23.71
CA ALA A 23 12.87 29.39 -22.97
C ALA A 23 13.05 28.24 -23.97
N ARG A 24 14.06 27.40 -23.76
CA ARG A 24 14.28 26.18 -24.56
C ARG A 24 13.13 25.23 -24.24
N ALA A 25 12.28 24.94 -25.22
CA ALA A 25 11.25 23.93 -25.07
C ALA A 25 11.92 22.59 -24.76
N VAL A 26 11.73 22.08 -23.54
CA VAL A 26 12.09 20.70 -23.21
C VAL A 26 11.05 19.83 -23.89
N SER A 27 11.44 19.14 -24.96
CA SER A 27 10.62 18.08 -25.54
C SER A 27 10.43 17.00 -24.46
N GLN A 28 9.20 16.87 -23.93
CA GLN A 28 8.87 15.72 -23.11
C GLN A 28 8.89 14.50 -24.02
N SER A 29 9.75 13.54 -23.71
CA SER A 29 9.71 12.22 -24.35
C SER A 29 8.29 11.64 -24.20
N PRO A 30 7.74 10.97 -25.23
CA PRO A 30 6.42 10.38 -25.14
C PRO A 30 6.36 9.44 -23.93
N ALA A 31 5.26 9.50 -23.19
CA ALA A 31 5.03 8.63 -22.03
C ALA A 31 5.23 7.16 -22.46
N PRO A 32 5.93 6.34 -21.65
CA PRO A 32 6.14 4.94 -21.98
C PRO A 32 4.80 4.22 -22.16
N ALA A 33 4.76 3.23 -23.06
CA ALA A 33 3.63 2.33 -23.21
C ALA A 33 3.23 1.74 -21.83
N ALA A 34 1.92 1.55 -21.62
CA ALA A 34 1.39 1.05 -20.35
C ALA A 34 2.18 -0.18 -19.86
N LEU A 35 2.65 -0.14 -18.62
CA LEU A 35 3.45 -1.19 -18.00
C LEU A 35 2.64 -2.51 -17.91
N PRO A 36 3.29 -3.70 -17.88
CA PRO A 36 2.61 -5.01 -17.98
C PRO A 36 1.81 -5.42 -16.73
N PHE A 37 1.60 -4.52 -15.78
CA PHE A 37 0.92 -4.81 -14.52
C PHE A 37 -0.59 -4.62 -14.67
N ARG A 38 -1.35 -5.57 -14.13
CA ARG A 38 -2.80 -5.46 -13.94
C ARG A 38 -3.14 -5.74 -12.48
N SER A 39 -4.18 -5.11 -11.97
CA SER A 39 -4.73 -5.47 -10.67
C SER A 39 -5.41 -6.84 -10.76
N VAL A 40 -5.01 -7.76 -9.89
CA VAL A 40 -5.76 -8.99 -9.59
C VAL A 40 -6.86 -8.61 -8.60
N GLN A 41 -8.09 -9.09 -8.81
CA GLN A 41 -9.27 -8.84 -7.97
C GLN A 41 -9.31 -7.43 -7.34
N PRO A 42 -9.41 -6.38 -8.17
CA PRO A 42 -9.31 -4.99 -7.72
C PRO A 42 -10.34 -4.62 -6.66
N GLU A 43 -11.51 -5.26 -6.65
CA GLU A 43 -12.55 -5.03 -5.64
C GLU A 43 -12.18 -5.64 -4.28
N LEU A 44 -11.58 -6.84 -4.26
CA LEU A 44 -11.14 -7.49 -3.03
C LEU A 44 -9.98 -6.70 -2.39
N PHE A 45 -9.03 -6.27 -3.21
CA PHE A 45 -7.85 -5.53 -2.80
C PHE A 45 -8.01 -4.00 -2.93
N ALA A 46 -9.25 -3.50 -2.91
CA ALA A 46 -9.57 -2.08 -3.11
C ALA A 46 -9.20 -1.17 -1.93
N THR A 47 -9.02 -1.73 -0.73
CA THR A 47 -8.89 -0.97 0.52
C THR A 47 -7.43 -0.96 0.99
N PRO A 48 -6.71 0.16 0.80
CA PRO A 48 -5.27 0.21 0.99
C PRO A 48 -4.92 0.40 2.46
N ASN A 49 -4.78 -0.67 3.23
CA ASN A 49 -4.42 -0.60 4.66
C ASN A 49 -3.66 -1.85 5.18
N SER A 50 -3.17 -2.71 4.27
CA SER A 50 -2.23 -3.77 4.64
C SER A 50 -0.79 -3.23 4.74
N PHE A 51 0.01 -3.85 5.60
CA PHE A 51 1.39 -3.41 5.85
C PHE A 51 2.41 -4.38 5.28
N SER A 52 2.38 -5.64 5.73
CA SER A 52 3.17 -6.72 5.15
C SER A 52 2.24 -7.72 4.49
N ASN A 53 2.73 -8.32 3.41
CA ASN A 53 2.24 -9.61 2.94
C ASN A 53 3.28 -10.70 3.27
N ALA A 54 2.81 -11.92 3.41
CA ALA A 54 3.64 -13.12 3.49
C ALA A 54 2.99 -14.21 2.65
N TRP A 55 3.72 -14.70 1.66
CA TRP A 55 3.27 -15.77 0.76
C TRP A 55 3.68 -17.14 1.31
N GLY A 56 2.78 -18.10 1.21
CA GLY A 56 2.97 -19.49 1.61
C GLY A 56 1.83 -20.32 1.04
N ASP A 57 2.08 -21.57 0.69
CA ASP A 57 1.08 -22.55 0.28
C ASP A 57 0.62 -23.27 1.56
N PHE A 58 -0.46 -22.80 2.19
CA PHE A 58 -0.82 -23.28 3.54
C PHE A 58 -1.65 -24.56 3.51
N ASP A 59 -2.26 -24.90 2.37
CA ASP A 59 -3.04 -26.12 2.19
C ASP A 59 -2.44 -27.12 1.18
N ASP A 60 -1.17 -26.93 0.82
CA ASP A 60 -0.33 -27.80 -0.03
C ASP A 60 -1.01 -28.14 -1.38
N ASP A 61 -1.75 -27.19 -1.94
CA ASP A 61 -2.48 -27.36 -3.20
C ASP A 61 -1.66 -26.93 -4.43
N GLY A 62 -0.46 -26.37 -4.20
CA GLY A 62 0.50 -25.92 -5.20
C GLY A 62 0.28 -24.48 -5.66
N ASP A 63 -0.74 -23.79 -5.14
CA ASP A 63 -1.04 -22.39 -5.41
C ASP A 63 -0.64 -21.53 -4.21
N LEU A 64 0.23 -20.53 -4.41
CA LEU A 64 0.65 -19.69 -3.28
C LEU A 64 -0.51 -18.84 -2.73
N ASP A 65 -0.73 -18.95 -1.44
CA ASP A 65 -1.68 -18.15 -0.66
C ASP A 65 -1.02 -16.90 -0.07
N LEU A 66 -1.85 -16.09 0.58
CA LEU A 66 -1.41 -14.76 0.98
C LEU A 66 -1.97 -14.34 2.34
N TRP A 67 -1.07 -14.21 3.31
CA TRP A 67 -1.34 -13.58 4.59
C TRP A 67 -1.05 -12.08 4.52
N PHE A 68 -2.05 -11.26 4.84
CA PHE A 68 -1.89 -9.83 5.04
C PHE A 68 -1.91 -9.47 6.50
N THR A 69 -0.88 -8.74 6.93
CA THR A 69 -0.89 -8.05 8.21
C THR A 69 -1.55 -6.68 8.06
N THR A 70 -2.14 -6.20 9.15
CA THR A 70 -2.73 -4.86 9.22
C THR A 70 -2.23 -4.14 10.46
N VAL A 71 -2.17 -2.81 10.45
CA VAL A 71 -1.90 -2.00 11.65
C VAL A 71 -2.86 -0.80 11.77
N TYR A 72 -2.84 -0.16 12.94
CA TYR A 72 -3.56 1.09 13.27
C TYR A 72 -5.09 1.08 13.24
N GLY A 73 -5.75 -0.08 13.23
CA GLY A 73 -7.20 -0.17 13.46
C GLY A 73 -8.06 0.22 12.27
N VAL A 74 -7.49 0.39 11.08
CA VAL A 74 -8.19 0.83 9.87
C VAL A 74 -8.73 -0.35 9.07
N ALA A 75 -10.01 -0.31 8.70
CA ALA A 75 -10.64 -1.39 7.94
C ALA A 75 -9.87 -1.70 6.64
N SER A 76 -9.69 -2.99 6.38
CA SER A 76 -9.01 -3.52 5.21
C SER A 76 -9.86 -4.65 4.64
N PHE A 77 -9.85 -4.81 3.32
CA PHE A 77 -10.56 -5.85 2.57
C PHE A 77 -12.06 -5.94 2.90
N GLY A 78 -12.72 -4.80 3.15
CA GLY A 78 -14.16 -4.73 3.45
C GLY A 78 -14.56 -5.24 4.84
N ARG A 79 -13.61 -5.40 5.77
CA ARG A 79 -13.84 -5.98 7.11
C ARG A 79 -13.11 -5.22 8.22
N PRO A 80 -13.39 -5.52 9.52
CA PRO A 80 -12.66 -4.95 10.64
C PRO A 80 -11.15 -5.17 10.53
N ASN A 81 -10.37 -4.31 11.17
CA ASN A 81 -8.92 -4.29 11.04
C ASN A 81 -8.21 -5.46 11.74
N HIS A 82 -8.26 -6.63 11.14
CA HIS A 82 -7.52 -7.82 11.55
C HIS A 82 -6.68 -8.34 10.38
N ALA A 83 -5.57 -8.99 10.72
CA ALA A 83 -4.79 -9.75 9.77
C ALA A 83 -5.60 -10.92 9.21
N VAL A 84 -5.31 -11.32 7.96
CA VAL A 84 -6.14 -12.30 7.23
C VAL A 84 -5.33 -13.11 6.24
N LEU A 85 -5.78 -14.36 6.12
CA LEU A 85 -5.38 -15.32 5.13
C LEU A 85 -6.33 -15.31 3.93
N PHE A 86 -5.78 -15.07 2.74
CA PHE A 86 -6.47 -15.32 1.48
C PHE A 86 -5.91 -16.59 0.86
N ARG A 87 -6.78 -17.59 0.64
CA ARG A 87 -6.44 -18.78 -0.15
C ARG A 87 -6.55 -18.48 -1.63
N ASN A 88 -5.60 -18.93 -2.43
CA ASN A 88 -5.65 -18.87 -3.89
C ASN A 88 -6.28 -20.16 -4.44
N ASP A 89 -7.55 -20.11 -4.84
CA ASP A 89 -8.26 -21.27 -5.46
C ASP A 89 -7.80 -21.53 -6.93
N GLY A 90 -6.57 -21.17 -7.26
CA GLY A 90 -5.97 -21.27 -8.59
C GLY A 90 -6.19 -20.06 -9.50
N GLY A 91 -5.20 -19.84 -10.39
CA GLY A 91 -5.25 -18.79 -11.40
C GLY A 91 -5.27 -17.37 -10.83
N PHE A 92 -4.80 -17.18 -9.60
CA PHE A 92 -4.88 -15.94 -8.82
C PHE A 92 -6.32 -15.54 -8.46
N THR A 93 -7.13 -16.54 -8.07
CA THR A 93 -8.49 -16.34 -7.58
C THR A 93 -8.51 -16.49 -6.06
N PHE A 94 -8.47 -15.37 -5.35
CA PHE A 94 -8.35 -15.35 -3.90
C PHE A 94 -9.71 -15.33 -3.19
N ALA A 95 -9.82 -16.13 -2.12
CA ALA A 95 -10.96 -16.17 -1.20
C ALA A 95 -10.49 -16.02 0.26
N ASP A 96 -11.31 -15.40 1.12
CA ASP A 96 -10.97 -15.24 2.54
C ASP A 96 -11.08 -16.60 3.25
N ALA A 97 -9.94 -17.11 3.73
CA ALA A 97 -9.84 -18.38 4.44
C ALA A 97 -9.57 -18.20 5.95
N THR A 98 -9.57 -16.96 6.44
CA THR A 98 -9.12 -16.63 7.81
C THR A 98 -9.89 -17.39 8.89
N ALA A 99 -11.22 -17.44 8.76
CA ALA A 99 -12.06 -18.09 9.75
C ALA A 99 -12.01 -19.61 9.66
N SER A 100 -12.00 -20.16 8.43
CA SER A 100 -11.90 -21.61 8.22
C SER A 100 -10.55 -22.17 8.66
N ALA A 101 -9.47 -21.40 8.52
CA ALA A 101 -8.14 -21.75 9.01
C ALA A 101 -7.94 -21.51 10.53
N GLY A 102 -8.99 -21.12 11.26
CA GLY A 102 -8.88 -20.87 12.71
C GLY A 102 -8.08 -19.62 13.10
N LEU A 103 -7.79 -18.72 12.14
CA LEU A 103 -6.96 -17.53 12.33
C LEU A 103 -7.78 -16.26 12.57
N ALA A 104 -9.10 -16.36 12.77
CA ALA A 104 -9.96 -15.21 12.98
C ALA A 104 -9.56 -14.37 14.21
N GLY A 105 -9.65 -13.04 14.07
CA GLY A 105 -9.45 -12.13 15.20
C GLY A 105 -7.99 -11.91 15.60
N GLN A 106 -7.02 -12.21 14.73
CA GLN A 106 -5.64 -11.84 15.02
C GLN A 106 -5.50 -10.32 15.17
N PRO A 107 -4.76 -9.86 16.20
CA PRO A 107 -4.59 -8.44 16.44
C PRO A 107 -3.74 -7.81 15.33
N PRO A 108 -3.80 -6.48 15.18
CA PRO A 108 -2.93 -5.78 14.25
C PRO A 108 -1.45 -6.04 14.57
N THR A 109 -0.64 -6.33 13.54
CA THR A 109 0.77 -6.68 13.63
C THR A 109 1.51 -6.19 12.39
N TYR A 110 2.83 -6.01 12.48
CA TYR A 110 3.62 -5.56 11.33
C TYR A 110 4.06 -6.71 10.44
N GLN A 111 4.34 -7.87 11.02
CA GLN A 111 5.10 -8.92 10.36
C GLN A 111 4.45 -10.28 10.58
N ALA A 112 4.69 -11.15 9.61
CA ALA A 112 4.41 -12.56 9.65
C ALA A 112 5.49 -13.31 8.87
N ALA A 113 5.67 -14.59 9.19
CA ALA A 113 6.54 -15.49 8.46
C ALA A 113 5.93 -16.89 8.43
N TRP A 114 6.15 -17.59 7.32
CA TRP A 114 5.80 -19.00 7.14
C TRP A 114 7.05 -19.86 7.27
N ALA A 115 6.92 -21.02 7.90
CA ALA A 115 7.94 -22.06 7.92
C ALA A 115 7.31 -23.38 8.34
N ASP A 116 7.77 -24.50 7.79
CA ASP A 116 7.54 -25.82 8.37
C ASP A 116 8.40 -25.96 9.64
N PHE A 117 7.84 -25.62 10.80
CA PHE A 117 8.58 -25.48 12.05
C PHE A 117 8.74 -26.81 12.77
N ASP A 118 7.72 -27.67 12.73
CA ASP A 118 7.72 -28.96 13.40
C ASP A 118 8.20 -30.13 12.51
N ARG A 119 8.35 -29.88 11.20
CA ARG A 119 8.81 -30.83 10.17
C ARG A 119 7.79 -31.89 9.80
N ASP A 120 6.50 -31.58 9.89
CA ASP A 120 5.44 -32.46 9.40
C ASP A 120 5.16 -32.31 7.90
N GLY A 121 5.64 -31.23 7.29
CA GLY A 121 5.50 -30.91 5.88
C GLY A 121 4.51 -29.80 5.58
N ASP A 122 3.75 -29.35 6.58
CA ASP A 122 2.78 -28.28 6.45
C ASP A 122 3.39 -26.94 6.88
N LEU A 123 3.00 -25.83 6.24
CA LEU A 123 3.52 -24.51 6.61
C LEU A 123 2.84 -23.97 7.87
N ASP A 124 3.65 -23.68 8.90
CA ASP A 124 3.24 -22.99 10.11
C ASP A 124 3.34 -21.47 9.98
N LEU A 125 2.52 -20.75 10.76
CA LEU A 125 2.46 -19.29 10.73
C LEU A 125 2.98 -18.68 12.04
N ALA A 126 4.05 -17.88 11.95
CA ALA A 126 4.46 -16.98 13.01
C ALA A 126 3.94 -15.56 12.74
N THR A 127 3.06 -15.04 13.60
CA THR A 127 2.47 -13.69 13.44
C THR A 127 1.99 -13.14 14.77
N ALA A 128 2.00 -11.81 14.92
CA ALA A 128 1.51 -11.12 16.12
C ALA A 128 2.09 -11.65 17.46
N GLY A 129 3.34 -12.11 17.46
CA GLY A 129 4.00 -12.69 18.64
C GLY A 129 3.50 -14.08 19.02
N LYS A 130 2.79 -14.78 18.13
CA LYS A 130 2.30 -16.14 18.28
C LYS A 130 2.86 -17.04 17.17
N LEU A 131 2.96 -18.33 17.48
CA LEU A 131 3.19 -19.40 16.52
C LEU A 131 1.89 -20.21 16.42
N PHE A 132 1.44 -20.45 15.19
CA PHE A 132 0.31 -21.31 14.86
C PHE A 132 0.84 -22.51 14.11
N GLU A 133 0.69 -23.69 14.74
CA GLU A 133 0.95 -24.99 14.12
C GLU A 133 -0.20 -25.29 13.15
N ASN A 134 0.11 -25.62 11.89
CA ASN A 134 -0.82 -26.18 10.94
C ASN A 134 -0.91 -27.70 11.16
N GLN A 135 -2.07 -28.32 10.96
CA GLN A 135 -2.28 -29.76 11.26
C GLN A 135 -2.85 -30.53 10.07
N GLY A 136 -2.69 -29.99 8.86
CA GLY A 136 -3.22 -30.52 7.60
C GLY A 136 -4.51 -29.86 7.12
#